data_AF-A0A269XZ34-F1
#
_entry.id   AF-A0A269XZ34-F1
#
_cell.length_a   1.000
_cell.length_b   1.000
_cell.length_c   1.000
_cell.angle_alpha   90.00
_cell.angle_beta   90.00
_cell.angle_gamma   90.00
#
_symmetry.space_group_name_H-M   'P 1'
#
loop_
_entity.id
_entity.type
_entity.pdbx_description
1 polymer ?
#
loop_
_entity_poly.entity_id
_entity_poly.type
_entity_poly.pdbx_seq_one_letter_code
_entity_poly.pdbx_strand_id
1 'polypeptide(L)'
;MDNDDFDTALVSAALTLAQDRGWSSVTVLAAAREAGLPLPEARRRFPLKASILLRLGRLADDVALADDMLCGAVRERLFDLLMRRLDVFQQYRGGLQSVLRTLPMDPALTLLLGGATVESMRWMADAAGVNANGVLGFVRVNMLVAVWTHTLRVWEKDESPDMGSTMAAMDQALDKAGRFGLFPTGTDADTQPDGLADLDDVADMDAGFTQGTISAPRD
;
A
#
# COMPACT_ATOMS: atom_id res chain seq x y z
N MET A 1 0.01 -13.18 21.80
CA MET A 1 0.58 -12.16 20.92
C MET A 1 -0.26 -12.19 19.67
N ASP A 2 -0.81 -11.06 19.25
CA ASP A 2 -1.59 -11.02 18.03
C ASP A 2 -0.69 -11.36 16.83
N ASN A 3 -1.29 -11.82 15.74
CA ASN A 3 -0.57 -12.17 14.53
C ASN A 3 0.23 -10.98 13.98
N ASP A 4 -0.30 -9.77 14.12
CA ASP A 4 0.35 -8.54 13.65
C ASP A 4 1.46 -8.05 14.59
N ASP A 5 1.32 -8.27 15.90
CA ASP A 5 2.38 -8.01 16.88
C ASP A 5 3.61 -8.88 16.60
N PHE A 6 3.39 -10.16 16.24
CA PHE A 6 4.47 -11.08 15.87
C PHE A 6 5.26 -10.57 14.69
N ASP A 7 4.54 -10.21 13.63
CA ASP A 7 5.13 -9.83 12.37
C ASP A 7 5.86 -8.48 12.50
N THR A 8 5.30 -7.54 13.27
CA THR A 8 5.93 -6.25 13.60
C THR A 8 7.20 -6.43 14.43
N ALA A 9 7.18 -7.28 15.46
CA ALA A 9 8.35 -7.56 16.29
C ALA A 9 9.50 -8.16 15.48
N LEU A 10 9.20 -9.12 14.59
CA LEU A 10 10.22 -9.73 13.73
C LEU A 10 10.78 -8.73 12.71
N VAL A 11 9.93 -7.93 12.07
CA VAL A 11 10.35 -6.89 11.11
C VAL A 11 11.25 -5.87 11.80
N SER A 12 10.84 -5.39 12.97
CA SER A 12 11.64 -4.45 13.75
C SER A 12 13.02 -5.00 14.08
N ALA A 13 13.09 -6.21 14.65
CA ALA A 13 14.37 -6.83 14.99
C ALA A 13 15.26 -7.07 13.76
N ALA A 14 14.68 -7.47 12.63
CA ALA A 14 15.42 -7.65 11.39
C ALA A 14 16.01 -6.35 10.85
N LEU A 15 15.29 -5.23 10.93
CA LEU A 15 15.74 -3.93 10.45
C LEU A 15 16.74 -3.28 11.40
N THR A 16 16.63 -3.51 12.71
CA THR A 16 17.69 -3.17 13.68
C THR A 16 18.99 -3.93 13.36
N LEU A 17 18.91 -5.25 13.13
CA LEU A 17 20.09 -6.02 12.71
C LEU A 17 20.66 -5.53 11.37
N ALA A 18 19.80 -5.14 10.42
CA ALA A 18 20.23 -4.59 9.14
C ALA A 18 20.98 -3.26 9.30
N GLN A 19 20.53 -2.40 10.22
CA GLN A 19 21.16 -1.13 10.55
C GLN A 19 22.56 -1.36 11.12
N ASP A 20 22.70 -2.28 12.07
CA ASP A 20 23.95 -2.47 12.80
C ASP A 20 25.01 -3.24 12.01
N ARG A 21 24.59 -4.26 11.26
CA ARG A 21 25.50 -5.26 10.66
C ARG A 21 25.40 -5.35 9.13
N GLY A 22 24.55 -4.53 8.52
CA GLY A 22 24.29 -4.60 7.08
C GLY A 22 23.21 -5.61 6.72
N TRP A 23 22.44 -5.31 5.66
CA TRP A 23 21.34 -6.18 5.22
C TRP A 23 21.82 -7.59 4.91
N SER A 24 23.00 -7.78 4.32
CA SER A 24 23.55 -9.11 3.98
C SER A 24 23.61 -10.08 5.17
N SER A 25 23.88 -9.57 6.38
CA SER A 25 23.98 -10.36 7.61
C SER A 25 22.64 -10.83 8.19
N VAL A 26 21.53 -10.21 7.78
CA VAL A 26 20.21 -10.50 8.34
C VAL A 26 19.71 -11.87 7.89
N THR A 27 19.14 -12.62 8.83
CA THR A 27 18.41 -13.87 8.57
C THR A 27 17.13 -13.88 9.38
N VAL A 28 16.10 -14.60 8.91
CA VAL A 28 14.83 -14.78 9.66
C VAL A 28 15.11 -15.38 11.04
N LEU A 29 16.07 -16.30 11.13
CA LEU A 29 16.45 -16.95 12.39
C LEU A 29 17.11 -15.97 13.38
N ALA A 30 18.01 -15.11 12.89
CA ALA A 30 18.66 -14.11 13.72
C ALA A 30 17.65 -13.07 14.24
N ALA A 31 16.76 -12.58 13.36
CA ALA A 31 15.69 -11.66 13.74
C ALA A 31 14.73 -12.28 14.76
N ALA A 32 14.34 -13.54 14.57
CA ALA A 32 13.48 -14.24 15.52
C ALA A 32 14.14 -14.44 16.89
N ARG A 33 15.45 -14.76 16.93
CA ARG A 33 16.19 -14.87 18.20
C ARG A 33 16.30 -13.53 18.91
N GLU A 34 16.60 -12.48 18.17
CA GLU A 34 16.69 -11.11 18.69
C GLU A 34 15.35 -10.66 19.29
N ALA A 35 14.24 -10.97 18.63
CA ALA A 35 12.89 -10.66 19.09
C ALA A 35 12.33 -11.65 20.13
N GLY A 36 13.06 -12.70 20.51
CA GLY A 36 12.57 -13.73 21.45
C GLY A 36 11.40 -14.58 20.91
N LEU A 37 11.29 -14.72 19.59
CA LEU A 37 10.17 -15.37 18.91
C LEU A 37 10.43 -16.87 18.64
N PRO A 38 9.39 -17.72 18.71
CA PRO A 38 9.50 -19.14 18.32
C PRO A 38 9.97 -19.32 16.87
N LEU A 39 11.10 -20.00 16.68
CA LEU A 39 11.72 -20.22 15.36
C LEU A 39 10.82 -20.98 14.36
N PRO A 40 10.07 -22.04 14.75
CA PRO A 40 9.18 -22.72 13.83
C PRO A 40 8.09 -21.79 13.28
N GLU A 41 7.57 -20.92 14.13
CA GLU A 41 6.55 -19.93 13.75
C GLU A 41 7.14 -18.87 12.81
N ALA A 42 8.32 -18.33 13.15
CA ALA A 42 9.03 -17.38 12.30
C ALA A 42 9.31 -17.95 10.90
N ARG A 43 9.75 -19.21 10.80
CA ARG A 43 10.02 -19.88 9.51
C ARG A 43 8.76 -20.13 8.68
N ARG A 44 7.61 -20.35 9.33
CA ARG A 44 6.32 -20.55 8.67
C ARG A 44 5.80 -19.25 8.07
N ARG A 45 5.88 -18.15 8.83
CA ARG A 45 5.37 -16.83 8.44
C ARG A 45 6.30 -16.08 7.48
N PHE A 46 7.60 -16.21 7.70
CA PHE A 46 8.64 -15.57 6.90
C PHE A 46 9.49 -16.63 6.19
N PRO A 47 9.01 -17.16 5.04
CA PRO A 47 9.66 -18.28 4.39
C PRO A 47 11.03 -17.94 3.80
N LEU A 48 11.29 -16.66 3.56
CA LEU A 48 12.48 -16.13 2.91
C LEU A 48 12.82 -14.75 3.47
N LYS A 49 14.11 -14.38 3.48
CA LYS A 49 14.56 -13.10 4.05
C LYS A 49 13.84 -11.88 3.45
N ALA A 50 13.59 -11.86 2.14
CA ALA A 50 12.86 -10.78 1.49
C ALA A 50 11.39 -10.65 1.94
N SER A 51 10.79 -11.70 2.54
CA SER A 51 9.42 -11.62 3.09
C SER A 51 9.32 -10.64 4.25
N ILE A 52 10.44 -10.35 4.94
CA ILE A 52 10.53 -9.31 5.96
C ILE A 52 10.23 -7.93 5.32
N LEU A 53 10.86 -7.64 4.18
CA LEU A 53 10.66 -6.38 3.47
C LEU A 53 9.28 -6.30 2.81
N LEU A 54 8.80 -7.41 2.26
CA LEU A 54 7.42 -7.48 1.73
C LEU A 54 6.38 -7.29 2.83
N ARG A 55 6.66 -7.75 4.06
CA ARG A 55 5.78 -7.51 5.21
C ARG A 55 5.85 -6.07 5.66
N LEU A 56 7.04 -5.47 5.73
CA LEU A 56 7.20 -4.04 6.03
C LEU A 56 6.42 -3.18 5.01
N GLY A 57 6.55 -3.49 3.71
CA GLY A 57 5.81 -2.79 2.67
C GLY A 57 4.29 -2.88 2.88
N ARG A 58 3.78 -4.08 3.18
CA ARG A 58 2.36 -4.27 3.51
C ARG A 58 1.93 -3.49 4.75
N LEU A 59 2.69 -3.53 5.85
CA LEU A 59 2.38 -2.73 7.05
C LEU A 59 2.30 -1.23 6.73
N ALA A 60 3.19 -0.73 5.86
CA ALA A 60 3.16 0.66 5.45
C ALA A 60 1.97 0.99 4.54
N ASP A 61 1.60 0.07 3.65
CA ASP A 61 0.42 0.21 2.78
C ASP A 61 -0.88 0.16 3.60
N ASP A 62 -0.98 -0.76 4.58
CA ASP A 62 -2.13 -0.88 5.48
C ASP A 62 -2.33 0.41 6.28
N VAL A 63 -1.25 1.00 6.83
CA VAL A 63 -1.30 2.28 7.53
C VAL A 63 -1.68 3.44 6.60
N ALA A 64 -1.15 3.45 5.37
CA ALA A 64 -1.50 4.48 4.40
C ALA A 64 -3.01 4.45 4.08
N LEU A 65 -3.56 3.25 3.89
CA LEU A 65 -4.94 3.01 3.47
C LEU A 65 -5.97 2.97 4.63
N ALA A 66 -5.53 3.03 5.89
CA ALA A 66 -6.41 2.81 7.04
C ALA A 66 -7.48 3.90 7.26
N ASP A 67 -7.34 5.08 6.66
CA ASP A 67 -8.24 6.21 6.88
C ASP A 67 -8.86 6.69 5.56
N ASP A 68 -10.18 6.51 5.48
CA ASP A 68 -11.04 6.84 4.35
C ASP A 68 -11.37 8.34 4.24
N MET A 69 -10.99 9.19 5.22
CA MET A 69 -11.25 10.63 5.18
C MET A 69 -10.27 11.42 4.30
N LEU A 70 -9.93 10.88 3.13
CA LEU A 70 -9.11 11.57 2.14
C LEU A 70 -9.90 12.73 1.51
N CYS A 71 -9.65 13.94 2.00
CA CYS A 71 -10.26 15.17 1.49
C CYS A 71 -9.37 15.85 0.44
N GLY A 72 -9.99 16.70 -0.39
CA GLY A 72 -9.25 17.54 -1.35
C GLY A 72 -9.07 16.92 -2.74
N ALA A 73 -8.18 17.52 -3.52
CA ALA A 73 -7.90 17.08 -4.89
C ALA A 73 -7.18 15.73 -4.90
N VAL A 74 -7.26 14.98 -6.00
CA VAL A 74 -6.55 13.70 -6.18
C VAL A 74 -5.05 13.79 -5.81
N ARG A 75 -4.41 14.92 -6.16
CA ARG A 75 -3.00 15.20 -5.81
C ARG A 75 -2.78 15.18 -4.30
N GLU A 76 -3.65 15.83 -3.54
CA GLU A 76 -3.55 15.96 -2.08
C GLU A 76 -3.78 14.61 -1.42
N ARG A 77 -4.77 13.84 -1.89
CA ARG A 77 -5.02 12.47 -1.41
C ARG A 77 -3.81 11.55 -1.66
N LEU A 78 -3.23 11.60 -2.86
CA LEU A 78 -2.02 10.82 -3.18
C LEU A 78 -0.85 11.23 -2.29
N PHE A 79 -0.64 12.53 -2.09
CA PHE A 79 0.40 13.03 -1.21
C PHE A 79 0.24 12.50 0.22
N ASP A 80 -0.96 12.57 0.78
CA ASP A 80 -1.24 12.09 2.14
C ASP A 80 -1.00 10.57 2.28
N LEU A 81 -1.48 9.77 1.33
CA LEU A 81 -1.23 8.32 1.30
C LEU A 81 0.26 7.99 1.26
N LEU A 82 1.01 8.66 0.37
CA LEU A 82 2.45 8.42 0.21
C LEU A 82 3.25 8.90 1.44
N MET A 83 2.84 9.99 2.07
CA MET A 83 3.47 10.49 3.30
C MET A 83 3.28 9.53 4.47
N ARG A 84 2.06 9.05 4.71
CA ARG A 84 1.78 8.02 5.75
C ARG A 84 2.63 6.78 5.57
N ARG A 85 2.82 6.36 4.32
CA ARG A 85 3.69 5.23 3.98
C ARG A 85 5.15 5.52 4.35
N LEU A 86 5.66 6.71 4.03
CA LEU A 86 7.03 7.12 4.39
C LEU A 86 7.22 7.23 5.90
N ASP A 87 6.20 7.66 6.65
CA ASP A 87 6.27 7.75 8.11
C ASP A 87 6.54 6.38 8.75
N VAL A 88 5.93 5.32 8.21
CA VAL A 88 6.24 3.94 8.63
C VAL A 88 7.69 3.58 8.29
N PHE A 89 8.16 3.92 7.10
CA PHE A 89 9.55 3.64 6.69
C PHE A 89 10.58 4.40 7.53
N GLN A 90 10.21 5.58 8.04
CA GLN A 90 11.10 6.39 8.87
C GLN A 90 11.40 5.77 10.23
N GLN A 91 10.45 5.03 10.80
CA GLN A 91 10.68 4.26 12.03
C GLN A 91 11.81 3.22 11.86
N TYR A 92 12.06 2.79 10.62
CA TYR A 92 13.08 1.79 10.28
C TYR A 92 14.16 2.31 9.33
N ARG A 93 14.40 3.63 9.33
CA ARG A 93 15.27 4.32 8.36
C ARG A 93 16.65 3.68 8.22
N GLY A 94 17.35 3.42 9.32
CA GLY A 94 18.71 2.89 9.27
C GLY A 94 18.78 1.48 8.66
N GLY A 95 17.81 0.63 8.98
CA GLY A 95 17.67 -0.69 8.38
C GLY A 95 17.33 -0.62 6.89
N LEU A 96 16.42 0.27 6.50
CA LEU A 96 16.05 0.47 5.10
C LEU A 96 17.19 1.04 4.26
N GLN A 97 17.97 2.00 4.76
CA GLN A 97 19.16 2.50 4.05
C GLN A 97 20.16 1.37 3.77
N SER A 98 20.34 0.47 4.74
CA SER A 98 21.17 -0.72 4.58
C SER A 98 20.66 -1.64 3.46
N VAL A 99 19.34 -1.81 3.36
CA VAL A 99 18.68 -2.57 2.28
C VAL A 99 18.85 -1.87 0.93
N LEU A 100 18.56 -0.57 0.85
CA LEU A 100 18.62 0.21 -0.40
C LEU A 100 20.01 0.17 -1.03
N ARG A 101 21.08 0.23 -0.23
CA ARG A 101 22.48 0.09 -0.69
C ARG A 101 22.78 -1.28 -1.32
N THR A 102 22.04 -2.34 -0.95
CA THR A 102 22.24 -3.68 -1.51
C THR A 102 21.46 -3.95 -2.79
N LEU A 103 20.40 -3.18 -3.08
CA LEU A 103 19.54 -3.40 -4.25
C LEU A 103 20.30 -3.43 -5.58
N PRO A 104 21.26 -2.53 -5.87
CA PRO A 104 22.00 -2.57 -7.13
C PRO A 104 22.79 -3.87 -7.35
N MET A 105 23.14 -4.58 -6.27
CA MET A 105 23.90 -5.83 -6.30
C MET A 105 23.02 -7.08 -6.20
N ASP A 106 21.71 -6.91 -5.93
CA ASP A 106 20.74 -7.99 -5.81
C ASP A 106 19.56 -7.73 -6.78
N PRO A 107 19.69 -8.14 -8.05
CA PRO A 107 18.64 -7.92 -9.05
C PRO A 107 17.37 -8.71 -8.75
N ALA A 108 17.46 -9.87 -8.09
CA ALA A 108 16.32 -10.68 -7.73
C ALA A 108 15.47 -9.98 -6.65
N LEU A 109 16.12 -9.45 -5.61
CA LEU A 109 15.45 -8.66 -4.59
C LEU A 109 14.83 -7.39 -5.16
N THR A 110 15.57 -6.69 -6.03
CA THR A 110 15.08 -5.48 -6.69
C THR A 110 13.82 -5.75 -7.51
N LEU A 111 13.80 -6.84 -8.29
CA LEU A 111 12.62 -7.21 -9.09
C LEU A 111 11.42 -7.55 -8.19
N LEU A 112 11.66 -8.30 -7.12
CA LEU A 112 10.61 -8.69 -6.18
C LEU A 112 9.98 -7.47 -5.48
N LEU A 113 10.81 -6.56 -4.96
CA LEU A 113 10.33 -5.34 -4.32
C LEU A 113 9.72 -4.36 -5.31
N GLY A 114 10.25 -4.30 -6.54
CA GLY A 114 9.68 -3.50 -7.63
C GLY A 114 8.27 -3.94 -7.96
N GLY A 115 8.04 -5.26 -8.13
CA GLY A 115 6.70 -5.82 -8.36
C GLY A 115 5.73 -5.51 -7.23
N ALA A 116 6.17 -5.70 -5.97
CA ALA A 116 5.36 -5.33 -4.81
C ALA A 116 5.04 -3.83 -4.78
N THR A 117 6.00 -2.98 -5.13
CA THR A 117 5.82 -1.52 -5.17
C THR A 117 4.81 -1.11 -6.23
N VAL A 118 4.83 -1.73 -7.42
CA VAL A 118 3.84 -1.45 -8.47
C VAL A 118 2.43 -1.78 -7.98
N GLU A 119 2.27 -2.91 -7.29
CA GLU A 119 0.98 -3.28 -6.69
C GLU A 119 0.56 -2.26 -5.62
N SER A 120 1.43 -1.89 -4.68
CA SER A 120 1.14 -0.85 -3.68
C SER A 120 0.69 0.47 -4.32
N MET A 121 1.36 0.91 -5.38
CA MET A 121 1.00 2.15 -6.09
C MET A 121 -0.35 2.03 -6.80
N ARG A 122 -0.72 0.84 -7.28
CA ARG A 122 -2.04 0.60 -7.85
C ARG A 122 -3.13 0.79 -6.79
N TRP A 123 -2.96 0.18 -5.62
CA TRP A 123 -3.89 0.33 -4.50
C TRP A 123 -4.03 1.80 -4.06
N MET A 124 -2.93 2.53 -3.95
CA MET A 124 -2.94 3.95 -3.59
C MET A 124 -3.57 4.84 -4.67
N ALA A 125 -3.35 4.52 -5.94
CA ALA A 125 -4.01 5.21 -7.05
C ALA A 125 -5.53 5.02 -6.99
N ASP A 126 -5.99 3.77 -6.84
CA ASP A 126 -7.41 3.45 -6.74
C ASP A 126 -8.04 4.13 -5.50
N ALA A 127 -7.37 4.09 -4.34
CA ALA A 127 -7.83 4.77 -3.11
C ALA A 127 -7.92 6.30 -3.25
N ALA A 128 -7.02 6.91 -4.03
CA ALA A 128 -7.07 8.34 -4.31
C ALA A 128 -8.12 8.74 -5.39
N GLY A 129 -8.85 7.76 -5.95
CA GLY A 129 -9.84 7.99 -7.02
C GLY A 129 -9.24 8.07 -8.43
N VAL A 130 -8.01 7.59 -8.62
CA VAL A 130 -7.37 7.50 -9.93
C VAL A 130 -7.72 6.15 -10.55
N ASN A 131 -8.45 6.17 -11.67
CA ASN A 131 -8.73 4.92 -12.39
C ASN A 131 -7.43 4.27 -12.90
N ALA A 132 -7.06 3.15 -12.27
CA ALA A 132 -5.88 2.34 -12.60
C ALA A 132 -6.14 1.26 -13.67
N ASN A 133 -7.31 1.24 -14.31
CA ASN A 133 -7.67 0.25 -15.33
C ASN A 133 -7.34 0.68 -16.76
N GLY A 134 -7.09 -0.31 -17.62
CA GLY A 134 -6.77 -0.11 -19.03
C GLY A 134 -5.36 0.45 -19.30
N VAL A 135 -5.10 0.81 -20.55
CA VAL A 135 -3.78 1.31 -21.01
C VAL A 135 -3.43 2.63 -20.31
N LEU A 136 -4.40 3.54 -20.16
CA LEU A 136 -4.19 4.81 -19.48
C LEU A 136 -3.94 4.60 -17.98
N GLY A 137 -4.67 3.69 -17.34
CA GLY A 137 -4.43 3.30 -15.95
C GLY A 137 -3.03 2.73 -15.73
N PHE A 138 -2.55 1.88 -16.64
CA PHE A 138 -1.17 1.38 -16.59
C PHE A 138 -0.15 2.52 -16.64
N VAL A 139 -0.33 3.52 -17.52
CA VAL A 139 0.56 4.69 -17.59
C VAL A 139 0.52 5.49 -16.28
N ARG A 140 -0.67 5.70 -15.70
CA ARG A 140 -0.84 6.43 -14.43
C ARG A 140 -0.13 5.73 -13.27
N VAL A 141 -0.29 4.42 -13.13
CA VAL A 141 0.39 3.62 -12.10
C VAL A 141 1.90 3.69 -12.27
N ASN A 142 2.42 3.52 -13.49
CA ASN A 142 3.86 3.61 -13.73
C ASN A 142 4.42 5.00 -13.44
N MET A 143 3.66 6.06 -13.71
CA MET A 143 4.05 7.42 -13.36
C MET A 143 4.04 7.64 -11.84
N LEU A 144 3.06 7.08 -11.12
CA LEU A 144 3.06 7.10 -9.65
C LEU A 144 4.24 6.31 -9.08
N VAL A 145 4.60 5.16 -9.67
CA VAL A 145 5.81 4.41 -9.31
C VAL A 145 7.08 5.24 -9.54
N ALA A 146 7.14 6.01 -10.63
CA ALA A 146 8.26 6.90 -10.90
C ALA A 146 8.36 8.03 -9.86
N VAL A 147 7.23 8.65 -9.51
CA VAL A 147 7.14 9.64 -8.43
C VAL A 147 7.62 9.03 -7.12
N TRP A 148 7.05 7.90 -6.73
CA TRP A 148 7.42 7.18 -5.51
C TRP A 148 8.92 6.85 -5.46
N THR A 149 9.46 6.29 -6.53
CA THR A 149 10.88 5.92 -6.61
C THR A 149 11.79 7.14 -6.52
N HIS A 150 11.39 8.25 -7.15
CA HIS A 150 12.12 9.51 -7.04
C HIS A 150 12.11 10.03 -5.60
N THR A 151 10.94 10.10 -4.97
CA THR A 151 10.78 10.53 -3.58
C THR A 151 11.56 9.64 -2.63
N LEU A 152 11.51 8.31 -2.80
CA LEU A 152 12.25 7.37 -1.95
C LEU A 152 13.78 7.58 -2.05
N ARG A 153 14.29 7.95 -3.22
CA ARG A 153 15.72 8.29 -3.38
C ARG A 153 16.11 9.62 -2.73
N VAL A 154 15.20 10.59 -2.69
CA VAL A 154 15.42 11.85 -1.96
C VAL A 154 15.38 11.56 -0.46
N TRP A 155 14.36 10.84 -0.02
CA TRP A 155 14.18 10.37 1.35
C TRP A 155 15.40 9.65 1.92
N GLU A 156 16.00 8.74 1.14
CA GLU A 156 17.20 8.01 1.53
C GLU A 156 18.35 8.95 1.93
N LYS A 157 18.47 10.09 1.24
CA LYS A 157 19.51 11.11 1.42
C LYS A 157 19.12 12.24 2.38
N ASP A 158 17.85 12.33 2.73
CA ASP A 158 17.30 13.40 3.56
C ASP A 158 17.56 13.13 5.06
N GLU A 159 18.62 13.71 5.62
CA GLU A 159 18.98 13.56 7.03
C GLU A 159 18.12 14.41 7.98
N SER A 160 17.18 15.19 7.44
CA SER A 160 16.31 16.03 8.26
C SER A 160 15.26 15.19 9.00
N PRO A 161 15.01 15.47 10.30
CA PRO A 161 14.01 14.74 11.07
C PRO A 161 12.57 15.04 10.62
N ASP A 162 12.35 16.19 9.99
CA ASP A 162 11.04 16.65 9.49
C ASP A 162 10.77 16.29 8.02
N MET A 163 11.71 15.60 7.35
CA MET A 163 11.57 15.20 5.93
C MET A 163 11.30 16.38 5.00
N GLY A 164 11.75 17.59 5.33
CA GLY A 164 11.38 18.80 4.58
C GLY A 164 11.75 18.71 3.09
N SER A 165 12.92 18.13 2.78
CA SER A 165 13.35 17.99 1.38
C SER A 165 12.59 16.88 0.65
N THR A 166 12.25 15.80 1.34
CA THR A 166 11.45 14.69 0.81
C THR A 166 10.03 15.14 0.48
N MET A 167 9.43 15.92 1.39
CA MET A 167 8.10 16.48 1.24
C MET A 167 8.02 17.38 0.01
N ALA A 168 8.97 18.31 -0.13
CA ALA A 168 9.06 19.20 -1.28
C ALA A 168 9.29 18.44 -2.60
N ALA A 169 10.13 17.40 -2.59
CA ALA A 169 10.37 16.58 -3.77
C ALA A 169 9.12 15.79 -4.20
N MET A 170 8.35 15.26 -3.22
CA MET A 170 7.11 14.55 -3.49
C MET A 170 6.05 15.49 -4.09
N ASP A 171 5.83 16.66 -3.48
CA ASP A 171 4.84 17.63 -3.96
C ASP A 171 5.17 18.10 -5.38
N GLN A 172 6.44 18.44 -5.65
CA GLN A 172 6.88 18.83 -7.00
C GLN A 172 6.71 17.70 -8.03
N ALA A 173 6.97 16.46 -7.64
CA ALA A 173 6.84 15.30 -8.53
C ALA A 173 5.36 15.01 -8.85
N LEU A 174 4.47 15.12 -7.86
CA LEU A 174 3.03 14.97 -8.04
C LEU A 174 2.43 16.13 -8.86
N ASP A 175 2.82 17.37 -8.59
CA ASP A 175 2.39 18.54 -9.39
C ASP A 175 2.82 18.39 -10.85
N LYS A 176 4.07 17.99 -11.09
CA LYS A 176 4.57 17.72 -12.43
C LYS A 176 3.76 16.64 -13.14
N ALA A 177 3.44 15.54 -12.46
CA ALA A 177 2.61 14.47 -13.02
C ALA A 177 1.17 14.94 -13.31
N GLY A 178 0.59 15.79 -12.45
CA GLY A 178 -0.72 16.42 -12.67
C GLY A 178 -0.74 17.30 -13.94
N ARG A 179 0.31 18.11 -14.15
CA ARG A 179 0.44 18.96 -15.36
C ARG A 179 0.48 18.19 -16.68
N PHE A 180 0.90 16.92 -16.66
CA PHE A 180 0.87 16.05 -17.83
C PHE A 180 -0.52 15.43 -18.10
N GLY A 181 -1.55 15.81 -17.35
CA GLY A 181 -2.92 15.28 -17.51
C GLY A 181 -3.06 13.83 -17.04
N LEU A 182 -2.12 13.35 -16.24
CA LEU A 182 -2.08 11.95 -15.80
C LEU A 182 -3.04 11.72 -14.63
N PHE A 183 -3.26 12.73 -13.80
CA PHE A 183 -4.25 12.69 -12.73
C PHE A 183 -5.45 13.53 -13.12
N PRO A 184 -6.68 13.10 -12.79
CA PRO A 184 -7.86 13.95 -12.97
C PRO A 184 -7.64 15.25 -12.19
N THR A 185 -7.61 16.37 -12.89
CA THR A 185 -7.79 17.68 -12.26
C THR A 185 -9.25 17.73 -11.82
N GLY A 186 -9.53 18.07 -10.56
CA GLY A 186 -10.83 17.89 -9.88
C GLY A 186 -12.07 18.54 -10.50
N THR A 187 -12.02 19.01 -11.74
CA THR A 187 -13.16 19.47 -12.54
C THR A 187 -13.97 18.30 -13.13
N ASP A 188 -13.40 17.10 -13.24
CA ASP A 188 -14.10 15.94 -13.87
C ASP A 188 -14.89 15.07 -12.88
N ALA A 189 -14.87 15.40 -11.58
CA ALA A 189 -15.56 14.63 -10.54
C ALA A 189 -17.09 14.87 -10.49
N ASP A 190 -17.60 15.87 -11.20
CA ASP A 190 -19.04 16.19 -11.27
C ASP A 190 -19.80 15.45 -12.39
N THR A 191 -19.16 14.53 -13.13
CA THR A 191 -19.89 13.67 -14.07
C THR A 191 -19.98 12.24 -13.52
N GLN A 192 -20.83 12.08 -12.52
CA GLN A 192 -21.42 10.77 -12.22
C GLN A 192 -22.49 10.49 -13.29
N PRO A 193 -22.37 9.43 -14.10
CA PRO A 193 -23.52 8.95 -14.83
C PRO A 193 -24.42 8.28 -13.79
N ASP A 194 -25.46 9.01 -13.40
CA ASP A 194 -26.55 8.48 -12.60
C ASP A 194 -27.16 7.30 -13.39
N GLY A 195 -26.91 6.10 -12.89
CA GLY A 195 -27.06 4.86 -13.63
C GLY A 195 -27.04 3.66 -12.70
N LEU A 196 -27.59 3.82 -11.49
CA LEU A 196 -28.10 2.70 -10.72
C LEU A 196 -29.61 2.71 -10.93
N ALA A 197 -30.11 1.67 -11.58
CA ALA A 197 -31.54 1.43 -11.71
C ALA A 197 -32.17 1.42 -10.30
N ASP A 198 -33.26 2.18 -10.13
CA ASP A 198 -34.10 2.19 -8.95
C ASP A 198 -34.39 0.75 -8.51
N LEU A 199 -33.88 0.37 -7.35
CA LEU A 199 -34.19 -0.90 -6.69
C LEU A 199 -35.47 -0.80 -5.85
N ASP A 200 -36.38 0.12 -6.18
CA ASP A 200 -37.72 0.19 -5.60
C ASP A 200 -38.71 -0.77 -6.31
N ASP A 201 -38.38 -1.30 -7.49
CA ASP A 201 -39.24 -2.22 -8.25
C ASP A 201 -39.19 -3.68 -7.75
N VAL A 202 -38.33 -4.02 -6.78
CA VAL A 202 -38.21 -5.38 -6.24
C VAL A 202 -39.13 -5.61 -5.02
N ALA A 203 -39.65 -4.53 -4.41
CA ALA A 203 -40.51 -4.63 -3.23
C ALA A 203 -41.96 -5.03 -3.56
N ASP A 204 -42.43 -4.83 -4.79
CA ASP A 204 -43.80 -5.19 -5.21
C ASP A 204 -43.95 -6.63 -5.72
N MET A 205 -42.84 -7.38 -5.86
CA MET A 205 -42.87 -8.75 -6.39
C MET A 205 -43.21 -9.83 -5.34
N ASP A 206 -43.20 -9.51 -4.05
CA ASP A 206 -43.53 -10.44 -2.95
C ASP A 206 -45.01 -10.45 -2.54
N ALA A 207 -45.85 -9.56 -3.09
CA ALA A 207 -47.28 -9.51 -2.78
C ALA A 207 -48.14 -10.55 -3.54
N GLY A 208 -47.56 -11.27 -4.53
CA GLY A 208 -48.29 -12.20 -5.40
C GLY A 208 -48.41 -13.65 -4.93
N PHE A 209 -47.68 -14.07 -3.88
CA PHE A 209 -47.53 -15.50 -3.54
C PHE A 209 -48.34 -16.00 -2.33
N THR A 210 -49.23 -15.20 -1.73
CA THR A 210 -49.98 -15.61 -0.52
C THR A 210 -51.48 -15.87 -0.70
N GLN A 211 -52.01 -15.96 -1.93
CA GLN A 211 -53.39 -16.42 -2.17
C GLN A 211 -53.45 -17.64 -3.10
N GLY A 212 -53.14 -18.80 -2.52
CA GLY A 212 -53.44 -20.12 -3.09
C GLY A 212 -53.92 -21.05 -1.97
N THR A 213 -55.20 -20.95 -1.62
CA THR A 213 -55.88 -21.81 -0.65
C THR A 213 -55.77 -23.28 -1.06
N ILE A 214 -55.02 -24.07 -0.29
CA ILE A 214 -55.07 -25.53 -0.34
C ILE A 214 -56.42 -25.97 0.23
N SER A 215 -57.35 -26.38 -0.63
CA SER A 215 -58.53 -27.16 -0.22
C SER A 215 -58.13 -28.62 -0.09
N ALA A 216 -58.30 -29.17 1.12
CA ALA A 216 -58.21 -30.60 1.39
C ALA A 216 -59.46 -31.33 0.87
N PRO A 217 -59.33 -32.61 0.45
CA PRO A 217 -60.47 -33.41 0.01
C PRO A 217 -61.32 -33.83 1.22
N ARG A 218 -62.65 -33.84 1.08
CA ARG A 218 -63.56 -34.55 1.98
C ARG A 218 -63.90 -35.91 1.37
N ASP A 219 -64.07 -36.88 2.26
CA ASP A 219 -64.45 -38.28 2.03
C ASP A 219 -65.62 -38.48 1.05
#